data_AF-A0A649Z3H6-F1
#
_entry.id   AF-A0A649Z3H6-F1
#
_cell.length_a   1.000
_cell.length_b   1.000
_cell.length_c   1.000
_cell.angle_alpha   90.00
_cell.angle_beta   90.00
_cell.angle_gamma   90.00
#
_symmetry.space_group_name_H-M   'P 1'
#
loop_
_entity.id
_entity.type
_entity.pdbx_description
1 polymer ?
#
loop_
_entity_poly.entity_id
_entity_poly.type
_entity_poly.pdbx_seq_one_letter_code
_entity_poly.pdbx_strand_id
1 'polypeptide(L)'
;MLKDYWECFNFLTYNDYKEWSNGEDFYSFIFPNCESKGEMNKDFSKPNAVFLYKDLKTTLNDSDKPTLKRRIMLKDTWGDDYIDFVLENDLTLCSGLSYRGRHNDLAHAQQMNALIFDLDGVGLKEITAFLKWLNIVKKRA
;
A
#
# COMPACT_ATOMS: atom_id res chain seq x y z
N MET A 1 -15.03 -18.66 10.84
CA MET A 1 -14.94 -17.79 9.64
C MET A 1 -15.61 -16.43 9.88
N LEU A 2 -16.94 -16.27 9.82
CA LEU A 2 -17.54 -14.95 10.13
C LEU A 2 -17.35 -14.49 11.58
N LYS A 3 -17.38 -15.43 12.54
CA LYS A 3 -17.18 -15.10 13.96
C LYS A 3 -15.79 -14.50 14.23
N ASP A 4 -14.74 -15.15 13.73
CA ASP A 4 -13.35 -14.71 13.94
C ASP A 4 -13.10 -13.35 13.29
N TYR A 5 -13.64 -13.13 12.08
CA TYR A 5 -13.62 -11.82 11.43
C TYR A 5 -14.24 -10.74 12.31
N TRP A 6 -15.48 -10.94 12.79
CA TRP A 6 -16.18 -9.93 13.60
C TRP A 6 -15.50 -9.69 14.95
N GLU A 7 -14.94 -10.72 15.57
CA GLU A 7 -14.17 -10.58 16.82
C GLU A 7 -12.90 -9.75 16.61
N CYS A 8 -12.14 -10.02 15.54
CA CYS A 8 -10.96 -9.24 15.17
C CYS A 8 -11.32 -7.80 14.80
N PHE A 9 -12.35 -7.60 13.97
CA PHE A 9 -12.84 -6.27 13.60
C PHE A 9 -13.23 -5.46 14.84
N ASN A 10 -14.10 -6.01 15.71
CA ASN A 10 -14.52 -5.35 16.93
C ASN A 10 -13.33 -5.02 17.83
N PHE A 11 -12.38 -5.95 17.98
CA PHE A 11 -11.18 -5.71 18.76
C PHE A 11 -10.37 -4.52 18.23
N LEU A 12 -10.13 -4.45 16.92
CA LEU A 12 -9.40 -3.32 16.31
C LEU A 12 -10.16 -2.01 16.52
N THR A 13 -11.47 -2.00 16.29
CA THR A 13 -12.33 -0.82 16.49
C THR A 13 -12.33 -0.34 17.94
N TYR A 14 -12.48 -1.24 18.91
CA TYR A 14 -12.47 -0.89 20.34
C TYR A 14 -11.11 -0.41 20.86
N ASN A 15 -10.01 -0.71 20.14
CA ASN A 15 -8.67 -0.27 20.51
C ASN A 15 -8.20 0.94 19.67
N ASP A 16 -9.14 1.72 19.12
CA ASP A 16 -8.90 2.96 18.37
C ASP A 16 -7.95 2.79 17.17
N TYR A 17 -7.88 1.60 16.57
CA TYR A 17 -7.18 1.44 15.29
C TYR A 17 -7.97 2.16 14.19
N LYS A 18 -7.33 3.12 13.53
CA LYS A 18 -7.95 3.91 12.48
C LYS A 18 -8.32 3.04 11.27
N GLU A 19 -9.60 2.98 10.96
CA GLU A 19 -10.11 2.48 9.68
C GLU A 19 -9.97 3.58 8.61
N TRP A 20 -9.56 3.17 7.41
CA TRP A 20 -9.44 4.07 6.26
C TRP A 20 -10.51 3.73 5.24
N SER A 21 -11.39 4.68 4.94
CA SER A 21 -12.49 4.52 3.99
C SER A 21 -12.11 4.87 2.54
N ASN A 22 -10.97 5.54 2.34
CA ASN A 22 -10.47 5.95 1.04
C ASN A 22 -9.02 5.46 0.85
N GLY A 23 -8.79 4.73 -0.24
CA GLY A 23 -7.47 4.25 -0.61
C GLY A 23 -6.50 5.37 -0.99
N GLU A 24 -6.97 6.44 -1.64
CA GLU A 24 -6.10 7.56 -2.05
C GLU A 24 -5.46 8.21 -0.82
N ASP A 25 -6.28 8.58 0.16
CA ASP A 25 -5.84 9.20 1.40
C ASP A 25 -4.91 8.27 2.18
N PHE A 26 -5.24 6.98 2.25
CA PHE A 26 -4.41 5.99 2.95
C PHE A 26 -3.03 5.85 2.33
N TYR A 27 -2.95 5.64 1.02
CA TYR A 27 -1.67 5.44 0.36
C TYR A 27 -0.84 6.73 0.33
N SER A 28 -1.47 7.89 0.11
CA SER A 28 -0.79 9.20 0.21
C SER A 28 -0.21 9.41 1.61
N PHE A 29 -0.95 9.03 2.66
CA PHE A 29 -0.50 9.13 4.05
C PHE A 29 0.73 8.27 4.35
N ILE A 30 0.76 7.00 3.92
CA ILE A 30 1.89 6.11 4.20
C ILE A 30 3.12 6.41 3.32
N PHE A 31 2.96 7.16 2.23
CA PHE A 31 4.05 7.56 1.33
C PHE A 31 4.28 9.08 1.30
N PRO A 32 4.71 9.71 2.41
CA PRO A 32 4.70 11.17 2.56
C PRO A 32 5.75 11.92 1.73
N ASN A 33 6.80 11.24 1.28
CA ASN A 33 8.03 11.86 0.76
C ASN A 33 8.31 11.51 -0.70
N CYS A 34 7.29 11.27 -1.53
CA CYS A 34 7.51 11.04 -2.96
C CYS A 34 8.10 12.27 -3.68
N GLU A 35 8.82 12.02 -4.76
CA GLU A 35 9.29 13.03 -5.71
C GLU A 35 8.12 13.78 -6.34
N SER A 36 8.36 15.03 -6.74
CA SER A 36 7.48 15.77 -7.63
C SER A 36 7.91 15.63 -9.10
N LYS A 37 7.00 15.90 -10.03
CA LYS A 37 7.27 15.82 -11.46
C LYS A 37 8.48 16.68 -11.86
N GLY A 38 9.43 16.03 -12.54
CA GLY A 38 10.67 16.68 -13.00
C GLY A 38 11.80 16.65 -11.98
N GLU A 39 11.55 16.23 -10.73
CA GLU A 39 12.62 15.96 -9.79
C GLU A 39 13.39 14.69 -10.20
N MET A 40 14.69 14.71 -9.90
CA MET A 40 15.61 13.59 -10.07
C MET A 40 16.51 13.55 -8.84
N ASN A 41 15.91 13.18 -7.70
CA ASN A 41 16.56 13.18 -6.42
C ASN A 41 17.67 12.10 -6.37
N LYS A 42 18.90 12.52 -6.07
CA LYS A 42 20.08 11.63 -6.02
C LYS A 42 20.55 11.33 -4.60
N ASP A 43 20.06 12.07 -3.61
CA ASP A 43 20.39 11.87 -2.20
C ASP A 43 19.46 10.86 -1.50
N PHE A 44 18.52 10.29 -2.25
CA PHE A 44 17.55 9.30 -1.81
C PHE A 44 16.57 9.82 -0.75
N SER A 45 16.47 11.13 -0.53
CA SER A 45 15.53 11.69 0.46
C SER A 45 14.06 11.54 0.05
N LYS A 46 13.79 11.26 -1.23
CA LYS A 46 12.44 11.16 -1.80
C LYS A 46 12.18 9.84 -2.51
N PRO A 47 11.92 8.73 -1.79
CA PRO A 47 11.54 7.48 -2.43
C PRO A 47 10.06 7.48 -2.84
N ASN A 48 9.75 6.84 -3.96
CA ASN A 48 8.39 6.85 -4.54
C ASN A 48 7.62 5.56 -4.24
N ALA A 49 6.30 5.68 -4.15
CA ALA A 49 5.41 4.54 -4.22
C ALA A 49 5.32 4.04 -5.66
N VAL A 50 5.15 2.73 -5.83
CA VAL A 50 4.95 2.11 -7.15
C VAL A 50 3.73 1.20 -7.11
N PHE A 51 2.74 1.50 -7.94
CA PHE A 51 1.59 0.64 -8.18
C PHE A 51 1.85 -0.28 -9.36
N LEU A 52 1.50 -1.54 -9.22
CA LEU A 52 1.26 -2.45 -10.33
C LEU A 52 -0.22 -2.38 -10.67
N TYR A 53 -0.55 -2.18 -11.95
CA TYR A 53 -1.93 -2.05 -12.40
C TYR A 53 -2.14 -2.75 -13.74
N LYS A 54 -3.37 -3.14 -14.02
CA LYS A 54 -3.77 -3.68 -15.33
C LYS A 54 -4.00 -2.55 -16.32
N ASP A 55 -3.35 -2.62 -17.49
CA ASP A 55 -3.53 -1.62 -18.55
C ASP A 55 -4.81 -1.90 -19.35
N LEU A 56 -5.89 -1.26 -18.93
CA LEU A 56 -7.23 -1.42 -19.50
C LEU A 56 -7.29 -1.08 -21.00
N LYS A 57 -6.42 -0.20 -21.50
CA LYS A 57 -6.36 0.19 -22.93
C LYS A 57 -5.85 -0.92 -23.83
N THR A 58 -5.11 -1.89 -23.29
CA THR A 58 -4.59 -3.04 -24.04
C THR A 58 -5.56 -4.24 -24.05
N THR A 59 -6.62 -4.17 -23.25
CA THR A 59 -7.67 -5.19 -23.10
C THR A 59 -8.93 -4.89 -23.90
N LEU A 60 -8.78 -4.27 -25.07
CA LEU A 60 -9.93 -3.95 -25.95
C LEU A 60 -10.59 -5.20 -26.55
N ASN A 61 -9.94 -6.37 -26.51
CA ASN A 61 -10.50 -7.66 -26.92
C ASN A 61 -10.44 -8.65 -25.74
N ASP A 62 -11.57 -9.28 -25.40
CA ASP A 62 -11.76 -10.23 -24.27
C ASP A 62 -10.82 -11.46 -24.29
N SER A 63 -10.12 -11.70 -25.40
CA SER A 63 -9.20 -12.82 -25.57
C SER A 63 -7.75 -12.54 -25.16
N ASP A 64 -7.37 -11.27 -25.03
CA ASP A 64 -5.98 -10.90 -24.76
C ASP A 64 -5.74 -10.77 -23.25
N LYS A 65 -4.67 -11.42 -22.77
CA LYS A 65 -4.26 -11.28 -21.38
C LYS A 65 -3.89 -9.82 -21.12
N PRO A 66 -4.45 -9.19 -20.07
CA PRO A 66 -4.11 -7.82 -19.73
C PRO A 66 -2.62 -7.64 -19.49
N THR A 67 -2.07 -6.58 -20.08
CA THR A 67 -0.68 -6.19 -19.80
C THR A 67 -0.62 -5.51 -18.44
N LEU A 68 0.22 -6.02 -17.54
CA LEU A 68 0.48 -5.36 -16.26
C LEU A 68 1.54 -4.27 -16.45
N LYS A 69 1.24 -3.06 -15.98
CA LYS A 69 2.12 -1.91 -16.02
C LYS A 69 2.39 -1.38 -14.62
N ARG A 70 3.40 -0.53 -14.51
CA ARG A 70 3.80 0.09 -13.25
C ARG A 70 3.61 1.59 -13.33
N ARG A 71 3.08 2.18 -12.25
CA ARG A 71 2.94 3.62 -12.08
C ARG A 71 3.78 4.05 -10.88
N ILE A 72 4.73 4.95 -11.12
CA ILE A 72 5.41 5.67 -10.05
C ILE A 72 4.46 6.79 -9.62
N MET A 73 4.12 6.82 -8.35
CA MET A 73 3.26 7.87 -7.80
C MET A 73 4.13 9.04 -7.36
N LEU A 74 3.83 10.21 -7.92
CA LEU A 74 4.51 11.46 -7.59
C LEU A 74 3.63 12.32 -6.69
N LYS A 75 4.25 13.14 -5.85
CA LYS A 75 3.56 13.93 -4.84
C LYS A 75 2.55 14.92 -5.44
N ASP A 76 2.91 15.55 -6.55
CA ASP A 76 2.13 16.61 -7.20
C ASP A 76 1.09 16.08 -8.20
N THR A 77 1.17 14.82 -8.59
CA THR A 77 0.20 14.17 -9.50
C THR A 77 -0.52 12.99 -8.85
N TRP A 78 -0.45 12.86 -7.53
CA TRP A 78 -0.92 11.67 -6.81
C TRP A 78 -2.39 11.37 -7.09
N GLY A 79 -3.27 12.36 -6.89
CA GLY A 79 -4.72 12.18 -7.05
C GLY A 79 -5.11 11.86 -8.49
N ASP A 80 -4.57 12.62 -9.45
CA ASP A 80 -4.78 12.36 -10.89
C ASP A 80 -4.35 10.93 -11.27
N ASP A 81 -3.16 10.50 -10.82
CA ASP A 81 -2.64 9.17 -11.11
C ASP A 81 -3.43 8.07 -10.39
N TYR A 82 -3.94 8.35 -9.20
CA TYR A 82 -4.78 7.40 -8.48
C TYR A 82 -6.09 7.19 -9.25
N ILE A 83 -6.73 8.25 -9.71
CA ILE A 83 -7.95 8.18 -10.52
C ILE A 83 -7.69 7.45 -11.85
N ASP A 84 -6.61 7.80 -12.55
CA ASP A 84 -6.34 7.30 -13.91
C ASP A 84 -5.89 5.84 -13.96
N PHE A 85 -5.18 5.35 -12.93
CA PHE A 85 -4.51 4.04 -12.97
C PHE A 85 -4.97 3.08 -11.89
N VAL A 86 -5.50 3.57 -10.77
CA VAL A 86 -5.76 2.76 -9.58
C VAL A 86 -7.25 2.60 -9.30
N LEU A 87 -7.99 3.71 -9.27
CA LEU A 87 -9.42 3.70 -9.00
C LEU A 87 -10.17 2.88 -10.06
N GLU A 88 -11.11 2.05 -9.62
CA GLU A 88 -11.92 1.14 -10.47
C GLU A 88 -11.14 0.10 -11.29
N ASN A 89 -9.82 0.02 -11.13
CA ASN A 89 -9.03 -1.01 -11.78
C ASN A 89 -9.18 -2.34 -11.02
N ASP A 90 -9.65 -3.37 -11.73
CA ASP A 90 -9.94 -4.70 -11.18
C ASP A 90 -8.70 -5.47 -10.72
N LEU A 91 -7.50 -4.96 -11.02
CA LEU A 91 -6.24 -5.48 -10.49
C LEU A 91 -5.25 -4.33 -10.27
N THR A 92 -5.15 -3.93 -9.00
CA THR A 92 -4.11 -3.01 -8.52
C THR A 92 -3.41 -3.58 -7.30
N LEU A 93 -2.09 -3.43 -7.27
CA LEU A 93 -1.28 -3.84 -6.14
C LEU A 93 -0.26 -2.74 -5.83
N CYS A 94 -0.28 -2.24 -4.59
CA CYS A 94 0.75 -1.39 -4.04
C CYS A 94 1.44 -2.12 -2.89
N SER A 95 2.75 -2.34 -3.00
CA SER A 95 3.53 -2.83 -1.87
C SER A 95 3.66 -1.73 -0.83
N GLY A 96 3.78 -2.06 0.46
CA GLY A 96 4.16 -1.10 1.50
C GLY A 96 5.60 -0.56 1.40
N LEU A 97 6.32 -0.82 0.31
CA LEU A 97 7.71 -0.38 0.08
C LEU A 97 7.74 0.85 -0.82
N SER A 98 8.68 1.76 -0.52
CA SER A 98 9.05 2.87 -1.39
C SER A 98 10.44 2.64 -1.99
N TYR A 99 10.64 3.17 -3.20
CA TYR A 99 11.82 2.88 -4.01
C TYR A 99 12.53 4.15 -4.46
N ARG A 100 13.86 4.08 -4.58
CA ARG A 100 14.68 5.21 -5.08
C ARG A 100 14.68 5.29 -6.61
N GLY A 101 14.59 6.50 -7.12
CA GLY A 101 14.60 6.78 -8.56
C GLY A 101 13.42 6.13 -9.28
N ARG A 102 13.65 5.66 -10.52
CA ARG A 102 12.60 5.07 -11.38
C ARG A 102 12.62 3.54 -11.40
N HIS A 103 12.99 2.94 -10.27
CA HIS A 103 13.13 1.50 -10.11
C HIS A 103 12.10 0.97 -9.12
N ASN A 104 11.77 -0.32 -9.21
CA ASN A 104 10.85 -0.99 -8.28
C ASN A 104 11.35 -2.40 -7.91
N ASP A 105 12.67 -2.60 -7.95
CA ASP A 105 13.33 -3.84 -7.56
C ASP A 105 13.90 -3.76 -6.13
N LEU A 106 14.30 -4.91 -5.60
CA LEU A 106 14.81 -5.02 -4.23
C LEU A 106 16.07 -4.18 -3.99
N ALA A 107 16.94 -4.00 -4.99
CA ALA A 107 18.16 -3.20 -4.84
C ALA A 107 17.86 -1.70 -4.72
N HIS A 108 16.63 -1.29 -5.05
CA HIS A 108 16.17 0.09 -4.94
C HIS A 108 15.09 0.28 -3.88
N ALA A 109 14.62 -0.80 -3.24
CA ALA A 109 13.73 -0.70 -2.08
C ALA A 109 14.46 0.03 -0.94
N GLN A 110 13.81 1.03 -0.37
CA GLN A 110 14.45 1.93 0.59
C GLN A 110 13.77 1.91 1.96
N GLN A 111 12.45 2.04 1.98
CA GLN A 111 11.70 2.16 3.23
C GLN A 111 10.41 1.32 3.18
N MET A 112 10.16 0.60 4.26
CA MET A 112 8.90 -0.10 4.52
C MET A 112 7.97 0.82 5.31
N ASN A 113 6.92 1.27 4.63
CA ASN A 113 5.87 2.15 5.17
C ASN A 113 4.68 1.37 5.72
N ALA A 114 4.45 0.16 5.24
CA ALA A 114 3.37 -0.70 5.73
C ALA A 114 3.78 -2.18 5.74
N LEU A 115 3.16 -2.92 6.65
CA LEU A 115 3.19 -4.37 6.71
C LEU A 115 1.74 -4.85 6.68
N ILE A 116 1.43 -5.75 5.76
CA ILE A 116 0.08 -6.25 5.50
C ILE A 116 -0.04 -7.63 6.13
N PHE A 117 -1.13 -7.84 6.87
CA PHE A 117 -1.48 -9.11 7.46
C PHE A 117 -2.78 -9.58 6.86
N ASP A 118 -2.77 -10.79 6.32
CA ASP A 118 -4.00 -11.49 6.03
C ASP A 118 -4.63 -11.95 7.35
N LEU A 119 -5.93 -11.70 7.51
CA LEU A 119 -6.68 -12.07 8.70
C LEU A 119 -7.53 -13.33 8.49
N ASP A 120 -7.51 -13.91 7.29
CA ASP A 120 -8.24 -15.15 7.02
C ASP A 120 -7.68 -16.30 7.86
N GLY A 121 -8.51 -16.81 8.77
CA GLY A 121 -8.11 -17.84 9.74
C GLY A 121 -7.35 -17.32 10.96
N VAL A 122 -7.25 -16.00 11.15
CA VAL A 122 -6.69 -15.36 12.34
C VAL A 122 -7.80 -15.09 13.35
N GLY A 123 -7.70 -15.68 14.55
CA GLY A 123 -8.61 -15.43 15.64
C GLY A 123 -8.17 -14.29 16.56
N LEU A 124 -9.05 -13.96 17.50
CA LEU A 124 -8.80 -12.90 18.47
C LEU A 124 -7.55 -13.15 19.33
N LYS A 125 -7.24 -14.42 19.64
CA LYS A 125 -6.06 -14.76 20.45
C LYS A 125 -4.77 -14.45 19.71
N GLU A 126 -4.71 -14.80 18.44
CA GLU A 126 -3.56 -14.61 17.57
C GLU A 126 -3.27 -13.11 17.37
N ILE A 127 -4.29 -12.33 16.98
CA ILE A 127 -4.12 -10.90 16.72
C ILE A 127 -3.76 -10.12 18.00
N THR A 128 -4.38 -10.46 19.14
CA THR A 128 -4.08 -9.79 20.42
C THR A 128 -2.68 -10.11 20.91
N ALA A 129 -2.21 -11.35 20.74
CA ALA A 129 -0.85 -11.74 21.09
C ALA A 129 0.18 -10.95 20.27
N PHE A 130 -0.04 -10.87 18.95
CA PHE A 130 0.84 -10.12 18.04
C PHE A 130 0.92 -8.64 18.40
N LEU A 131 -0.22 -7.97 18.57
CA LEU A 131 -0.27 -6.53 18.86
C LEU A 131 0.28 -6.18 20.25
N LYS A 132 0.08 -7.06 21.25
CA LYS A 132 0.74 -6.92 22.56
C LYS A 132 2.25 -6.94 22.42
N TRP A 133 2.79 -7.85 21.59
CA TRP A 133 4.23 -7.93 21.35
C TRP A 133 4.76 -6.67 20.66
N LEU A 134 4.07 -6.15 19.64
CA LEU A 134 4.45 -4.88 18.99
C LEU A 134 4.51 -3.71 19.98
N ASN A 135 3.56 -3.62 20.91
CA ASN A 135 3.55 -2.58 21.93
C ASN A 135 4.74 -2.70 22.92
N ILE A 136 5.19 -3.92 23.21
CA ILE A 136 6.39 -4.13 24.03
C ILE A 136 7.63 -3.67 23.26
N VAL A 137 7.75 -4.00 21.98
CA VAL A 137 8.89 -3.59 21.15
C VAL A 137 8.94 -2.07 21.01
N LYS A 138 7.81 -1.41 20.74
CA LYS A 138 7.73 0.06 20.65
C LYS A 138 8.18 0.78 21.92
N LYS A 139 7.94 0.21 23.11
CA LYS A 139 8.39 0.80 24.39
C LYS A 139 9.89 0.65 24.63
N ARG A 140 10.58 -0.17 23.84
CA ARG A 140 12.02 -0.48 23.99
C ARG A 140 12.90 0.17 22.92
N ALA A 141 12.30 0.72 21.86
CA ALA A 141 12.97 1.48 20.80
C ALA A 141 12.96 2.97 21.15
#